data_AF-A0A929W6K6-F1
#
_entry.id   AF-A0A929W6K6-F1
#
_cell.length_a   1.000
_cell.length_b   1.000
_cell.length_c   1.000
_cell.angle_alpha   90.00
_cell.angle_beta   90.00
_cell.angle_gamma   90.00
#
_symmetry.space_group_name_H-M   'P 1'
#
loop_
_entity.id
_entity.type
_entity.pdbx_description
1 polymer ?
#
loop_
_entity_poly.entity_id
_entity_poly.type
_entity_poly.pdbx_seq_one_letter_code
_entity_poly.pdbx_strand_id
1 'polypeptide(L)'
;RRNDADVTAQRIYWAVQLDLIQLRSPRVAPTTSVSYSGGVILRFVRRADSLFVETGFLMDRDHGRDLHIGPRHPADLSALGVDTLPAHFAIRHLSSSRLVLTRGNQALEFRKW
;
A
#
# COMPACT_ATOMS: atom_id res chain seq x y z
N ARG A 1 -21.77 13.37 0.32
CA ARG A 1 -21.05 14.19 1.33
C ARG A 1 -19.57 13.91 1.17
N ARG A 2 -18.79 14.87 0.68
CA ARG A 2 -17.32 14.79 0.64
C ARG A 2 -16.86 15.08 2.07
N ASN A 3 -16.33 14.07 2.76
CA ASN A 3 -15.68 14.30 4.05
C ASN A 3 -14.28 14.82 3.70
N ASP A 4 -14.13 16.14 3.60
CA ASP A 4 -12.84 16.84 3.43
C ASP A 4 -12.02 16.80 4.74
N ALA A 5 -12.01 15.64 5.40
CA ALA A 5 -11.15 15.40 6.55
C ALA A 5 -9.77 15.00 5.99
N ASP A 6 -8.89 15.99 5.84
CA ASP A 6 -7.47 15.75 5.63
C ASP A 6 -6.91 15.01 6.85
N VAL A 7 -6.89 13.68 6.76
CA VAL A 7 -6.19 12.86 7.73
C VAL A 7 -4.72 12.92 7.34
N THR A 8 -3.93 13.72 8.05
CA THR A 8 -2.47 13.68 7.94
C THR A 8 -2.02 12.25 8.26
N ALA A 9 -1.70 11.47 7.21
CA ALA A 9 -1.29 10.09 7.35
C ALA A 9 -0.11 10.00 8.33
N GLN A 10 -0.25 9.19 9.37
CA GLN A 10 0.72 9.07 10.46
C GLN A 10 2.00 8.39 9.99
N ARG A 11 2.87 9.13 9.29
CA ARG A 11 4.18 8.67 8.79
C ARG A 11 4.05 7.34 8.03
N ILE A 12 3.18 7.31 7.03
CA ILE A 12 2.99 6.15 6.15
C ILE A 12 3.78 6.41 4.88
N TYR A 13 4.62 5.45 4.50
CA TYR A 13 5.49 5.55 3.34
C TYR A 13 5.28 4.36 2.43
N TRP A 14 5.18 4.65 1.13
CA TRP A 14 5.26 3.66 0.07
C TRP A 14 6.66 3.76 -0.53
N ALA A 15 7.54 2.84 -0.14
CA ALA A 15 8.86 2.74 -0.74
C ALA A 15 8.73 1.94 -2.04
N VAL A 16 8.90 2.62 -3.17
CA VAL A 16 8.72 2.01 -4.50
C VAL A 16 10.07 1.66 -5.08
N GLN A 17 10.25 0.40 -5.46
CA GLN A 17 11.44 -0.07 -6.16
C GLN A 17 11.03 -1.10 -7.21
N LEU A 18 11.38 -0.84 -8.48
CA LEU A 18 10.96 -1.66 -9.62
C LEU A 18 9.42 -1.81 -9.65
N ASP A 19 8.92 -3.05 -9.57
CA ASP A 19 7.51 -3.44 -9.55
C ASP A 19 6.98 -3.73 -8.13
N LEU A 20 7.73 -3.34 -7.10
CA LEU A 20 7.40 -3.55 -5.70
C LEU A 20 7.13 -2.24 -4.96
N ILE A 21 6.14 -2.28 -4.06
CA ILE A 21 5.88 -1.26 -3.05
C ILE A 21 6.05 -1.90 -1.70
N GLN A 22 6.98 -1.42 -0.89
CA GLN A 22 7.05 -1.78 0.52
C GLN A 22 6.27 -0.75 1.35
N LEU A 23 5.29 -1.22 2.11
CA LEU A 23 4.52 -0.39 3.04
C LEU A 23 5.31 -0.25 4.34
N ARG A 24 5.55 0.99 4.76
CA ARG A 24 6.30 1.30 5.99
C ARG A 24 5.55 2.31 6.82
N SER A 25 5.45 2.05 8.12
CA SER A 25 5.05 3.05 9.10
C SER A 25 5.62 2.68 10.47
N PRO A 26 6.06 3.65 11.28
CA PRO A 26 6.46 3.40 12.67
C PRO A 26 5.27 3.35 13.63
N ARG A 27 4.05 3.64 13.16
CA ARG A 27 2.84 3.79 14.00
C ARG A 27 1.67 2.92 13.55
N VAL A 28 1.67 2.50 12.30
CA VAL A 28 0.57 1.77 11.68
C VAL A 28 1.10 0.42 11.19
N ALA A 29 0.44 -0.65 11.60
CA ALA A 29 0.68 -1.99 11.11
C ALA A 29 -0.59 -2.51 10.40
N PRO A 30 -0.45 -3.46 9.47
CA PRO A 30 -1.54 -4.31 9.01
C PRO A 30 -2.34 -4.90 10.17
N THR A 31 -3.65 -4.97 10.03
CA THR A 31 -4.47 -5.78 10.95
C THR A 31 -4.50 -7.22 10.43
N THR A 32 -3.87 -8.13 11.16
CA THR A 32 -3.77 -9.55 10.80
C THR A 32 -3.55 -10.40 12.04
N SER A 33 -4.01 -11.66 12.00
CA SER A 33 -3.68 -12.69 13.01
C SER A 33 -2.41 -13.47 12.67
N VAL A 34 -1.78 -13.21 11.53
CA VAL A 34 -0.61 -13.93 11.04
C VAL A 34 0.65 -13.24 11.55
N SER A 35 1.55 -14.00 12.17
CA SER A 35 2.86 -13.48 12.58
C SER A 35 3.76 -13.25 11.35
N TYR A 36 4.43 -12.11 11.30
CA TYR A 36 5.38 -11.74 10.26
C TYR A 36 6.40 -10.76 10.85
N SER A 37 7.62 -10.70 10.32
CA SER A 37 8.72 -9.91 10.91
C SER A 37 9.37 -8.89 9.98
N GLY A 38 9.11 -8.95 8.66
CA GLY A 38 9.76 -8.08 7.68
C GLY A 38 8.96 -6.87 7.23
N GLY A 39 7.65 -6.83 7.47
CA GLY A 39 6.75 -5.81 6.88
C GLY A 39 5.86 -6.37 5.78
N VAL A 40 5.28 -5.46 4.98
CA VAL A 40 4.41 -5.81 3.85
C VAL A 40 5.02 -5.34 2.53
N ILE A 41 5.01 -6.23 1.54
CA ILE A 41 5.35 -5.91 0.16
C ILE A 41 4.11 -6.10 -0.72
N LEU A 42 3.90 -5.18 -1.65
CA LEU A 42 2.91 -5.26 -2.69
C LEU A 42 3.60 -5.38 -4.04
N ARG A 43 3.03 -6.16 -4.96
CA ARG A 43 3.45 -6.19 -6.36
C ARG A 43 2.47 -5.35 -7.17
N PHE A 44 2.99 -4.46 -7.99
CA PHE A 44 2.18 -3.57 -8.80
C PHE A 44 2.61 -3.56 -10.26
N VAL A 45 1.66 -3.25 -11.13
CA VAL A 45 1.90 -2.93 -12.53
C VAL A 45 1.49 -1.49 -12.75
N ARG A 46 2.42 -0.70 -13.28
CA ARG A 46 2.09 0.63 -13.81
C ARG A 46 1.56 0.48 -15.24
N ARG A 47 0.40 1.06 -15.48
CA ARG A 47 -0.14 1.33 -16.82
C ARG A 47 -0.07 2.84 -17.07
N ALA A 48 -0.42 3.28 -18.28
CA ALA A 48 -0.23 4.66 -18.73
C ALA A 48 -0.61 5.71 -17.65
N ASP A 49 -1.85 5.66 -17.19
CA ASP A 49 -2.46 6.57 -16.22
C ASP A 49 -2.95 5.85 -14.96
N SER A 50 -2.51 4.62 -14.71
CA SER A 50 -2.96 3.84 -13.55
C SER A 50 -1.87 2.99 -12.91
N LEU A 51 -2.09 2.70 -11.63
CA LEU A 51 -1.29 1.79 -10.82
C LEU A 51 -2.21 0.67 -10.35
N PHE A 52 -1.91 -0.55 -10.76
CA PHE A 52 -2.65 -1.74 -10.37
C PHE A 52 -1.82 -2.56 -9.39
N VAL A 53 -2.26 -2.64 -8.14
CA VAL A 53 -1.69 -3.56 -7.15
C VAL A 53 -2.30 -4.93 -7.38
N GLU A 54 -1.48 -5.87 -7.83
CA GLU A 54 -1.92 -7.22 -8.18
C GLU A 54 -2.16 -8.08 -6.94
N THR A 55 -1.21 -8.04 -6.01
CA THR A 55 -1.21 -8.84 -4.78
C THR A 55 -0.26 -8.25 -3.74
N GLY A 56 -0.26 -8.82 -2.54
CA GLY A 56 0.65 -8.49 -1.45
C GLY A 56 1.12 -9.69 -0.65
N PHE A 57 2.18 -9.48 0.12
CA PHE A 57 2.83 -10.49 0.93
C PHE A 57 3.20 -9.92 2.30
N LEU A 58 3.00 -10.71 3.35
CA LEU A 58 3.60 -10.50 4.66
C LEU A 58 4.98 -11.15 4.66
N MET A 59 6.04 -10.37 4.89
CA MET A 59 7.39 -10.91 4.94
C MET A 59 7.66 -11.57 6.29
N ASP A 60 7.94 -12.86 6.30
CA ASP A 60 8.29 -13.65 7.48
C ASP A 60 9.80 -13.96 7.42
N ARG A 61 10.60 -12.99 7.87
CA ARG A 61 12.07 -13.05 7.78
C ARG A 61 12.65 -14.07 8.73
N ASP A 62 11.98 -14.35 9.83
CA ASP A 62 12.41 -15.31 10.84
C ASP A 62 12.44 -16.73 10.24
N HIS A 63 11.56 -16.99 9.27
CA HIS A 63 11.49 -18.25 8.53
C HIS A 63 11.93 -18.14 7.07
N GLY A 64 12.51 -17.00 6.66
CA GLY A 64 13.03 -16.77 5.31
C GLY A 64 12.00 -16.91 4.19
N ARG A 65 10.72 -16.57 4.44
CA ARG A 65 9.63 -16.76 3.47
C ARG A 65 8.70 -15.55 3.38
N ASP A 66 7.95 -15.47 2.28
CA ASP A 66 6.91 -14.47 2.08
C ASP A 66 5.53 -15.13 2.04
N LEU A 67 4.63 -14.67 2.90
CA LEU A 67 3.28 -15.22 3.04
C LEU A 67 2.32 -14.41 2.17
N HIS A 68 1.81 -15.02 1.10
CA HIS A 68 0.84 -14.38 0.21
C HIS A 68 -0.43 -13.99 0.98
N ILE A 69 -0.82 -12.71 0.87
CA ILE A 69 -2.03 -12.17 1.49
C ILE A 69 -3.26 -12.71 0.74
N GLY A 70 -4.15 -13.37 1.46
CA GLY A 70 -5.33 -14.01 0.90
C GLY A 70 -6.07 -14.83 1.96
N PRO A 71 -6.97 -15.75 1.56
CA PRO A 71 -7.80 -16.48 2.53
C PRO A 71 -7.03 -17.25 3.60
N ARG A 72 -5.83 -17.76 3.28
CA ARG A 72 -4.97 -18.48 4.24
C ARG A 72 -4.21 -17.56 5.18
N HIS A 73 -3.88 -16.35 4.73
CA HIS A 73 -3.14 -15.36 5.50
C HIS A 73 -3.80 -13.99 5.32
N PRO A 74 -4.96 -13.76 5.97
CA PRO A 74 -5.70 -12.51 5.79
C PRO A 74 -4.95 -11.35 6.41
N ALA A 75 -4.91 -10.21 5.73
CA ALA A 75 -4.36 -8.97 6.25
C ALA A 75 -5.15 -7.77 5.71
N ASP A 76 -5.62 -6.91 6.61
CA ASP A 76 -6.22 -5.63 6.27
C ASP A 76 -5.14 -4.55 6.24
N LEU A 77 -5.00 -3.91 5.08
CA LEU A 77 -4.01 -2.87 4.78
C LEU A 77 -4.66 -1.48 4.62
N SER A 78 -5.95 -1.33 4.95
CA SER A 78 -6.72 -0.11 4.74
C SER A 78 -6.08 1.12 5.40
N ALA A 79 -5.58 0.95 6.62
CA ALA A 79 -4.87 2.00 7.35
C ALA A 79 -3.55 2.44 6.66
N LEU A 80 -3.01 1.62 5.75
CA LEU A 80 -1.81 1.89 4.95
C LEU A 80 -2.12 2.40 3.53
N GLY A 81 -3.41 2.64 3.23
CA GLY A 81 -3.88 3.15 1.94
C GLY A 81 -4.25 2.07 0.92
N VAL A 82 -4.30 0.79 1.31
CA VAL A 82 -4.72 -0.31 0.42
C VAL A 82 -5.86 -1.09 1.08
N ASP A 83 -7.10 -0.72 0.77
CA ASP A 83 -8.30 -1.28 1.39
C ASP A 83 -8.74 -2.64 0.82
N THR A 84 -8.27 -3.00 -0.38
CA THR A 84 -8.55 -4.32 -0.98
C THR A 84 -7.36 -4.84 -1.75
N LEU A 85 -7.31 -6.15 -1.99
CA LEU A 85 -6.41 -6.76 -2.96
C LEU A 85 -7.22 -7.65 -3.92
N PRO A 86 -7.03 -7.54 -5.25
CA PRO A 86 -6.23 -6.51 -5.94
C PRO A 86 -6.80 -5.08 -5.75
N ALA A 87 -5.99 -4.05 -6.03
CA ALA A 87 -6.39 -2.65 -5.97
C ALA A 87 -6.05 -1.91 -7.27
N HIS A 88 -6.96 -1.05 -7.73
CA HIS A 88 -6.72 -0.19 -8.89
C HIS A 88 -6.77 1.28 -8.48
N PHE A 89 -5.71 2.00 -8.80
CA PHE A 89 -5.59 3.44 -8.58
C PHE A 89 -5.41 4.18 -9.89
N ALA A 90 -6.19 5.23 -10.13
CA ALA A 90 -5.91 6.18 -11.19
C ALA A 90 -4.83 7.16 -10.73
N ILE A 91 -3.82 7.39 -11.57
CA ILE A 91 -2.76 8.37 -11.33
C ILE A 91 -3.27 9.74 -11.77
N ARG A 92 -3.64 10.58 -10.80
CA ARG A 92 -4.10 11.96 -11.07
C ARG A 92 -2.95 12.93 -11.29
N HIS A 93 -1.83 12.69 -10.62
CA HIS A 93 -0.64 13.51 -10.75
C HIS A 93 0.59 12.66 -10.48
N LEU A 94 1.62 12.78 -11.32
CA LEU A 94 2.92 12.17 -11.13
C LEU A 94 4.00 13.14 -11.60
N SER A 95 4.87 13.51 -10.67
CA SER A 95 6.06 14.33 -10.92
C SER A 95 7.26 13.77 -10.14
N SER A 96 8.41 14.42 -10.26
CA SER A 96 9.63 14.01 -9.53
C SER A 96 9.50 14.15 -8.01
N SER A 97 8.53 14.90 -7.51
CA SER A 97 8.37 15.20 -6.08
C SER A 97 6.98 14.89 -5.51
N ARG A 98 5.99 14.62 -6.36
CA ARG A 98 4.59 14.40 -5.94
C ARG A 98 3.94 13.26 -6.72
N LEU A 99 3.17 12.44 -6.02
CA LEU A 99 2.28 11.44 -6.60
C LEU A 99 0.91 11.59 -5.96
N VAL A 100 -0.14 11.62 -6.78
CA VAL A 100 -1.53 11.58 -6.33
C VAL A 100 -2.23 10.41 -7.00
N LEU A 101 -2.65 9.44 -6.18
CA LEU A 101 -3.43 8.29 -6.58
C LEU A 101 -4.88 8.51 -6.16
N THR A 102 -5.83 8.05 -6.98
CA THR A 102 -7.26 8.11 -6.63
C THR A 102 -7.94 6.78 -6.87
N ARG A 103 -8.90 6.46 -6.00
CA ARG A 103 -9.76 5.29 -6.11
C ARG A 103 -11.12 5.64 -5.51
N GLY A 104 -12.16 5.60 -6.33
CA GLY A 104 -13.49 6.04 -5.90
C GLY A 104 -13.45 7.47 -5.34
N ASN A 105 -13.87 7.63 -4.08
CA ASN A 105 -13.88 8.92 -3.38
C ASN A 105 -12.62 9.18 -2.54
N GLN A 106 -11.63 8.29 -2.57
CA GLN A 106 -10.38 8.41 -1.81
C GLN A 106 -9.24 8.91 -2.70
N ALA A 107 -8.37 9.73 -2.11
CA ALA A 107 -7.13 10.17 -2.71
C ALA A 107 -5.97 9.85 -1.76
N LEU A 108 -4.88 9.32 -2.30
CA LEU A 108 -3.61 9.15 -1.60
C LEU A 108 -2.63 10.18 -2.17
N GLU A 109 -2.20 11.09 -1.32
CA GLU A 109 -1.24 12.13 -1.69
C GLU A 109 0.13 11.83 -1.09
N PHE A 110 1.11 11.63 -1.95
CA PHE A 110 2.49 11.36 -1.59
C PHE A 110 3.38 12.53 -2.00
N ARG A 111 4.36 12.81 -1.13
CA ARG A 111 5.51 13.65 -1.44
C ARG A 111 6.75 12.80 -1.37
N LYS A 112 7.69 13.00 -2.30
CA LYS A 112 8.98 12.31 -2.26
C LYS A 112 9.73 12.74 -0.99
N TRP A 113 10.29 11.75 -0.29
CA TRP A 113 11.08 11.92 0.93
C TRP A 113 12.55 11.62 0.63
#